data_AF-A0A963X6N6-F1
#
_entry.id   AF-A0A963X6N6-F1
#
_cell.length_a   1.000
_cell.length_b   1.000
_cell.length_c   1.000
_cell.angle_alpha   90.00
_cell.angle_beta   90.00
_cell.angle_gamma   90.00
#
_symmetry.space_group_name_H-M   'P 1'
#
loop_
_entity.id
_entity.type
_entity.pdbx_description
1 polymer ?
#
loop_
_entity_poly.entity_id
_entity_poly.type
_entity_poly.pdbx_seq_one_letter_code
_entity_poly.pdbx_strand_id
1 'polypeptide(L)'
;MRTPVLLPVLALAASLALAAPLSPARAGMPLNVGTFEPCGDKAQAVLADLKVDPADIRLVDYVTQYDARPNHRVIGYEAFVSFKSCPGNLVIDMNRDCHVRQVYTRGDCRVDGVPAH
;
A
#
# COMPACT_ATOMS: atom_id res chain seq x y z
N MET A 1 30.65 53.51 50.64
CA MET A 1 29.97 52.59 51.56
C MET A 1 29.14 51.63 50.70
N ARG A 2 29.62 50.40 50.47
CA ARG A 2 29.11 49.16 51.08
C ARG A 2 27.65 48.80 50.71
N THR A 3 27.52 47.97 49.66
CA THR A 3 26.74 46.69 49.60
C THR A 3 25.18 46.73 49.65
N PRO A 4 24.43 45.64 49.34
CA PRO A 4 24.18 45.04 48.01
C PRO A 4 22.71 44.50 47.83
N VAL A 5 22.49 43.64 46.81
CA VAL A 5 21.63 42.42 46.79
C VAL A 5 20.33 42.42 45.97
N LEU A 6 20.39 41.61 44.90
CA LEU A 6 19.51 40.50 44.47
C LEU A 6 18.00 40.58 44.83
N LEU A 7 17.04 40.30 43.93
CA LEU A 7 16.89 39.06 43.17
C LEU A 7 15.87 39.24 42.01
N PRO A 8 16.02 38.50 40.91
CA PRO A 8 15.01 38.38 39.86
C PRO A 8 14.04 37.23 40.17
N VAL A 9 12.74 37.47 40.12
CA VAL A 9 11.74 36.38 40.12
C VAL A 9 11.44 36.02 38.67
N LEU A 10 12.15 35.00 38.17
CA LEU A 10 11.79 34.27 36.96
C LEU A 10 10.43 33.59 37.18
N ALA A 11 9.41 34.00 36.43
CA ALA A 11 8.20 33.20 36.26
C ALA A 11 8.38 32.31 35.02
N LEU A 12 8.76 31.06 35.25
CA LEU A 12 8.63 29.97 34.27
C LEU A 12 7.14 29.76 33.97
N ALA A 13 6.73 29.97 32.72
CA ALA A 13 5.50 29.39 32.17
C ALA A 13 5.89 28.58 30.93
N ALA A 14 6.36 27.36 31.17
CA ALA A 14 6.60 26.38 30.12
C ALA A 14 5.26 25.73 29.74
N SER A 15 4.59 26.28 28.74
CA SER A 15 3.40 25.69 28.14
C SER A 15 3.82 24.47 27.29
N LEU A 16 3.74 23.26 27.85
CA LEU A 16 3.84 22.02 27.07
C LEU A 16 2.57 21.88 26.21
N ALA A 17 2.66 22.28 24.95
CA ALA A 17 1.69 21.87 23.94
C ALA A 17 1.99 20.42 23.55
N LEU A 18 1.19 19.48 24.06
CA LEU A 18 1.15 18.09 23.56
C LEU A 18 0.65 18.12 22.10
N ALA A 19 1.57 18.11 21.15
CA ALA A 19 1.27 17.83 19.76
C ALA A 19 1.04 16.31 19.62
N ALA A 20 -0.23 15.88 19.65
CA ALA A 20 -0.58 14.51 19.28
C ALA A 20 -0.30 14.31 17.77
N PRO A 21 0.48 13.30 17.35
CA PRO A 21 0.65 13.01 15.94
C PRO A 21 -0.68 12.50 15.38
N LEU A 22 -1.33 13.32 14.56
CA LEU A 22 -2.39 12.89 13.67
C LEU A 22 -1.77 11.89 12.68
N SER A 23 -1.87 10.60 12.96
CA SER A 23 -1.59 9.58 11.97
C SER A 23 -2.58 9.77 10.81
N PRO A 24 -2.12 9.92 9.56
CA PRO A 24 -3.03 9.93 8.43
C PRO A 24 -3.75 8.58 8.42
N ALA A 25 -5.08 8.60 8.57
CA ALA A 25 -5.90 7.46 8.25
C ALA A 25 -5.58 7.09 6.81
N ARG A 26 -5.03 5.88 6.60
CA ARG A 26 -4.92 5.29 5.27
C ARG A 26 -6.34 5.24 4.73
N ALA A 27 -6.67 6.16 3.83
CA ALA A 27 -7.88 6.07 3.03
C ALA A 27 -7.75 4.79 2.22
N GLY A 28 -8.41 3.73 2.69
CA GLY A 28 -8.57 2.52 1.92
C GLY A 28 -9.20 2.90 0.58
N MET A 29 -8.59 2.46 -0.50
CA MET A 29 -9.13 2.66 -1.84
C MET A 29 -10.53 2.02 -1.89
N PRO A 30 -11.53 2.65 -2.55
CA PRO A 30 -12.85 2.06 -2.64
C PRO A 30 -12.76 0.70 -3.34
N LEU A 31 -12.91 -0.37 -2.57
CA LEU A 31 -13.14 -1.71 -3.07
C LEU A 31 -14.53 -1.71 -3.73
N ASN A 32 -14.64 -2.29 -4.92
CA ASN A 32 -15.95 -2.49 -5.54
C ASN A 32 -16.72 -3.52 -4.72
N VAL A 33 -17.61 -3.04 -3.85
CA VAL A 33 -18.46 -3.86 -2.97
C VAL A 33 -19.45 -4.64 -3.84
N GLY A 34 -19.04 -5.82 -4.32
CA GLY A 34 -19.86 -6.69 -5.17
C GLY A 34 -19.12 -7.89 -5.76
N THR A 35 -17.80 -7.81 -5.91
CA THR A 35 -16.93 -8.91 -6.38
C THR A 35 -16.12 -9.46 -5.21
N PHE A 36 -16.11 -10.79 -5.05
CA PHE A 36 -15.19 -11.45 -4.13
C PHE A 36 -13.76 -11.26 -4.68
N GLU A 37 -12.93 -10.48 -3.98
CA GLU A 37 -11.55 -10.17 -4.36
C GLU A 37 -10.58 -10.99 -3.51
N PRO A 38 -10.22 -12.22 -3.93
CA PRO A 38 -9.30 -13.05 -3.17
C PRO A 38 -7.96 -12.33 -3.01
N CYS A 39 -7.48 -12.27 -1.76
CA CYS A 39 -6.22 -11.61 -1.39
C CYS A 39 -6.19 -10.10 -1.67
N GLY A 40 -7.35 -9.42 -1.75
CA GLY A 40 -7.46 -7.98 -2.00
C GLY A 40 -6.58 -7.13 -1.09
N ASP A 41 -6.65 -7.34 0.23
CA ASP A 41 -5.84 -6.59 1.21
C ASP A 41 -4.33 -6.72 0.96
N LYS A 42 -3.88 -7.89 0.49
CA LYS A 42 -2.46 -8.12 0.19
C LYS A 42 -2.04 -7.44 -1.10
N ALA A 43 -2.87 -7.48 -2.14
CA ALA A 43 -2.63 -6.71 -3.36
C ALA A 43 -2.58 -5.20 -3.06
N GLN A 44 -3.49 -4.68 -2.23
CA GLN A 44 -3.49 -3.28 -1.81
C GLN A 44 -2.23 -2.90 -1.01
N ALA A 45 -1.77 -3.76 -0.11
CA ALA A 45 -0.53 -3.52 0.63
C ALA A 45 0.67 -3.41 -0.30
N VAL A 46 0.79 -4.30 -1.29
CA VAL A 46 1.86 -4.24 -2.31
C VAL A 46 1.79 -2.95 -3.11
N LEU A 47 0.60 -2.54 -3.57
CA LEU A 47 0.43 -1.29 -4.31
C LEU A 47 0.85 -0.07 -3.47
N ALA A 48 0.50 -0.05 -2.19
CA ALA A 48 0.90 1.00 -1.27
C ALA A 48 2.43 1.01 -1.05
N ASP A 49 3.07 -0.15 -0.90
CA ASP A 49 4.51 -0.28 -0.72
C ASP A 49 5.29 0.17 -1.96
N LEU A 50 4.76 -0.12 -3.16
CA LEU A 50 5.27 0.37 -4.44
C LEU A 50 4.94 1.85 -4.70
N LYS A 51 4.20 2.50 -3.80
CA LYS A 51 3.77 3.91 -3.92
C LYS A 51 3.01 4.18 -5.23
N VAL A 52 2.24 3.21 -5.68
CA VAL A 52 1.35 3.37 -6.83
C VAL A 52 0.28 4.41 -6.49
N ASP A 53 0.09 5.38 -7.39
CA ASP A 53 -0.99 6.35 -7.26
C ASP A 53 -2.35 5.67 -7.54
N PRO A 54 -3.27 5.60 -6.57
CA PRO A 54 -4.60 5.03 -6.79
C PRO A 54 -5.39 5.75 -7.89
N ALA A 55 -5.11 7.04 -8.14
CA ALA A 55 -5.77 7.80 -9.20
C ALA A 55 -5.33 7.36 -10.61
N ASP A 56 -4.15 6.75 -10.73
CA ASP A 56 -3.64 6.22 -12.01
C ASP A 56 -4.11 4.79 -12.29
N ILE A 57 -4.63 4.08 -11.29
CA ILE A 57 -5.21 2.75 -11.49
C ILE A 57 -6.48 2.88 -12.32
N ARG A 58 -6.54 2.11 -13.40
CA ARG A 58 -7.71 1.99 -14.28
C ARG A 58 -8.61 0.85 -13.83
N LEU A 59 -8.03 -0.31 -13.54
CA LEU A 59 -8.74 -1.53 -13.17
C LEU A 59 -7.80 -2.46 -12.40
N VAL A 60 -8.34 -3.15 -11.40
CA VAL A 60 -7.73 -4.33 -10.78
C VAL A 60 -8.62 -5.52 -11.09
N ASP A 61 -8.05 -6.56 -11.70
CA ASP A 61 -8.74 -7.81 -11.98
C ASP A 61 -8.10 -8.96 -11.19
N TYR A 62 -8.93 -9.81 -10.58
CA TYR A 62 -8.48 -10.90 -9.71
C TYR A 62 -8.77 -12.24 -10.38
N VAL A 63 -7.71 -12.98 -10.71
CA VAL A 63 -7.80 -14.27 -11.38
C VAL A 63 -7.44 -15.38 -10.40
N THR A 64 -8.31 -16.40 -10.32
CA THR A 64 -8.00 -17.62 -9.56
C THR A 64 -7.18 -18.57 -10.41
N GLN A 65 -6.03 -19.00 -9.88
CA GLN A 65 -5.17 -20.00 -10.52
C GLN A 65 -5.57 -21.40 -10.07
N TYR A 66 -5.73 -22.31 -11.03
CA TYR A 66 -6.08 -23.71 -10.79
C TYR A 66 -4.93 -24.63 -11.21
N ASP A 67 -4.76 -25.73 -10.47
CA ASP A 67 -3.88 -26.83 -10.88
C ASP A 67 -4.35 -27.38 -12.24
N ALA A 68 -3.42 -27.67 -13.14
CA ALA A 68 -3.70 -28.27 -14.45
C ALA A 68 -4.23 -29.73 -14.34
N ARG A 69 -4.18 -30.32 -13.14
CA ARG A 69 -4.74 -31.65 -12.84
C ARG A 69 -6.29 -31.62 -12.85
N PRO A 70 -6.93 -32.77 -13.09
CA PRO A 70 -8.39 -32.88 -13.24
C PRO A 70 -9.20 -32.50 -11.99
N ASN A 71 -8.56 -32.35 -10.82
CA ASN A 71 -9.23 -31.97 -9.59
C ASN A 71 -9.52 -30.46 -9.49
N HIS A 72 -9.06 -29.63 -10.43
CA HIS A 72 -9.27 -28.18 -10.46
C HIS A 72 -9.03 -27.52 -9.10
N ARG A 73 -7.97 -27.95 -8.42
CA ARG A 73 -7.63 -27.39 -7.11
C ARG A 73 -7.11 -25.97 -7.28
N VAL A 74 -7.64 -25.03 -6.51
CA VAL A 74 -7.08 -23.67 -6.44
C VAL A 74 -5.65 -23.73 -5.89
N ILE A 75 -4.70 -23.17 -6.64
CA ILE A 75 -3.27 -23.12 -6.29
C ILE A 75 -2.78 -21.72 -5.94
N GLY A 76 -3.51 -20.69 -6.35
CA GLY A 76 -3.14 -19.30 -6.11
C GLY A 76 -4.11 -18.30 -6.72
N TYR A 77 -3.69 -17.05 -6.67
CA TYR A 77 -4.45 -15.92 -7.18
C TYR A 77 -3.48 -14.95 -7.85
N GLU A 78 -3.93 -14.25 -8.88
CA GLU A 78 -3.20 -13.13 -9.47
C GLU A 78 -4.06 -11.89 -9.43
N ALA A 79 -3.48 -10.76 -9.02
CA ALA A 79 -4.08 -9.44 -9.23
C ALA A 79 -3.40 -8.76 -10.42
N PHE A 80 -4.17 -8.49 -11.47
CA PHE A 80 -3.75 -7.74 -12.64
C PHE A 80 -4.17 -6.29 -12.49
N VAL A 81 -3.19 -5.40 -12.32
CA VAL A 81 -3.42 -3.97 -12.13
C VAL A 81 -3.06 -3.25 -13.42
N SER A 82 -4.07 -2.69 -14.07
CA SER A 82 -3.88 -1.85 -15.26
C SER A 82 -3.93 -0.37 -14.88
N PHE A 83 -3.10 0.42 -15.54
CA PHE A 83 -2.97 1.85 -15.29
C PHE A 83 -3.54 2.67 -16.44
N LYS A 84 -3.77 3.96 -16.21
CA LYS A 84 -4.15 4.93 -17.24
C LYS A 84 -2.91 5.43 -17.99
N SER A 85 -1.78 5.50 -17.30
CA SER A 85 -0.50 6.04 -17.81
C SER A 85 0.26 5.11 -18.76
N CYS A 86 0.07 3.78 -18.66
CA CYS A 86 0.82 2.80 -19.44
C CYS A 86 -0.06 1.67 -20.01
N PRO A 87 0.25 1.14 -21.21
CA PRO A 87 -0.37 -0.08 -21.69
C PRO A 87 0.34 -1.32 -21.10
N GLY A 88 -0.42 -2.21 -20.46
CA GLY A 88 0.09 -3.41 -19.80
C GLY A 88 -0.50 -3.60 -18.41
N ASN A 89 0.15 -4.43 -17.60
CA ASN A 89 -0.28 -4.68 -16.22
C ASN A 89 0.92 -4.80 -15.27
N LEU A 90 0.74 -4.34 -14.03
CA LEU A 90 1.47 -4.85 -12.88
C LEU A 90 0.74 -6.12 -12.40
N VAL A 91 1.46 -7.21 -12.23
CA VAL A 91 0.93 -8.51 -11.79
C VAL A 91 1.47 -8.82 -10.41
N ILE A 92 0.56 -9.13 -9.49
CA ILE A 92 0.87 -9.59 -8.14
C ILE A 92 0.43 -11.05 -8.04
N ASP A 93 1.38 -11.98 -8.16
CA ASP A 93 1.14 -13.43 -8.07
C ASP A 93 1.24 -13.88 -6.61
N MET A 94 0.17 -14.53 -6.14
CA MET A 94 0.00 -14.96 -4.76
C MET A 94 -0.34 -16.44 -4.70
N ASN A 95 0.13 -17.12 -3.65
CA ASN A 95 -0.35 -18.47 -3.36
C ASN A 95 -1.77 -18.45 -2.75
N ARG A 96 -2.35 -19.63 -2.53
CA ARG A 96 -3.70 -19.79 -1.93
C ARG A 96 -3.87 -19.17 -0.54
N ASP A 97 -2.77 -18.94 0.17
CA ASP A 97 -2.72 -18.36 1.52
C ASP A 97 -2.42 -16.84 1.45
N CYS A 98 -2.51 -16.25 0.26
CA CYS A 98 -2.26 -14.84 -0.04
C CYS A 98 -0.83 -14.36 0.22
N HIS A 99 0.15 -15.26 0.30
CA HIS A 99 1.54 -14.88 0.29
C HIS A 99 1.98 -14.50 -1.12
N VAL A 100 2.55 -13.31 -1.26
CA VAL A 100 3.12 -12.80 -2.51
C VAL A 100 4.31 -13.67 -2.89
N ARG A 101 4.23 -14.30 -4.06
CA ARG A 101 5.30 -15.11 -4.65
C ARG A 101 6.25 -14.24 -5.46
N GLN A 102 5.68 -13.33 -6.24
CA GLN A 102 6.39 -12.40 -7.10
C GLN A 102 5.51 -11.23 -7.49
N VAL A 103 6.16 -10.13 -7.86
CA VAL A 103 5.53 -8.94 -8.44
C VAL A 103 6.32 -8.57 -9.68
N TYR A 104 5.65 -8.40 -10.81
CA TYR A 104 6.30 -8.13 -12.09
C TYR A 104 5.38 -7.33 -13.01
N THR A 105 5.95 -6.68 -14.02
CA THR A 105 5.20 -5.95 -15.06
C THR A 105 5.16 -6.76 -16.35
N ARG A 106 4.06 -6.63 -17.10
CA ARG A 106 3.88 -7.22 -18.42
C ARG A 106 3.48 -6.15 -19.44
N GLY A 107 3.84 -6.39 -20.70
CA GLY A 107 3.65 -5.44 -21.79
C GLY A 107 4.63 -4.26 -21.68
N ASP A 108 4.18 -3.09 -22.09
CA ASP A 108 5.01 -1.88 -22.09
C ASP A 108 4.96 -1.11 -20.78
N CYS A 109 4.18 -1.59 -19.79
CA CYS A 109 4.11 -0.95 -18.50
C CYS A 109 5.39 -1.18 -17.68
N ARG A 110 5.83 -0.13 -16.99
CA ARG A 110 6.98 -0.15 -16.09
C ARG A 110 6.60 0.52 -14.78
N VAL A 111 6.97 -0.14 -13.68
CA VAL A 111 6.80 0.35 -12.32
C VAL A 111 8.18 0.28 -11.68
N ASP A 112 8.58 1.37 -11.03
CA ASP A 112 9.91 1.47 -10.43
C ASP A 112 10.15 0.34 -9.41
N GLY A 113 11.31 -0.31 -9.53
CA GLY A 113 11.69 -1.43 -8.67
C GLY A 113 10.99 -2.76 -8.98
N VAL A 114 10.17 -2.83 -10.03
CA VAL A 114 9.46 -4.05 -10.44
C VAL A 114 10.04 -4.61 -11.73
N PRO A 115 10.44 -5.90 -11.79
CA PRO A 115 10.97 -6.51 -13.00
C PRO A 115 9.94 -6.58 -14.13
N ALA A 116 10.44 -6.60 -15.37
CA ALA A 116 9.67 -6.73 -16.59
C ALA A 116 9.76 -8.15 -17.14
N HIS A 117 8.61 -8.77 -17.44
CA HIS A 117 8.51 -10.13 -18.02
C HIS A 117 7.79 -10.11 -19.37
#